data_AF-A0A2E9VQ46-F1
#
_entry.id   AF-A0A2E9VQ46-F1
#
_cell.length_a   1.000
_cell.length_b   1.000
_cell.length_c   1.000
_cell.angle_alpha   90.00
_cell.angle_beta   90.00
_cell.angle_gamma   90.00
#
_symmetry.space_group_name_H-M   'P 1'
#
loop_
_entity.id
_entity.type
_entity.pdbx_description
1 polymer ?
#
loop_
_entity_poly.entity_id
_entity_poly.type
_entity_poly.pdbx_seq_one_letter_code
_entity_poly.pdbx_strand_id
1 'polypeptide(L)'
;ETEFPETTVTVDNRTGNDAWAEMRERLYSIDWTTGRRALGEELYTKKQCNQCHNGRNAVGPNLAGVTNRFSQQDLMEAIVNPHKDVSSRYRSTLITTVEGKTYNGIIIYESIDGLLLRDTSHRTIRIEADDIEFRKQLDKSLMPENLLKDCTDQQLADLYAYIKDLGK
;
A
#
# COMPACT_ATOMS: atom_id res chain seq x y z
N GLU A 1 -45.72 -10.67 6.73
CA GLU A 1 -44.86 -9.50 6.50
C GLU A 1 -43.83 -9.42 7.61
N THR A 2 -42.58 -9.72 7.29
CA THR A 2 -41.44 -9.58 8.20
C THR A 2 -40.55 -8.50 7.61
N GLU A 3 -40.64 -7.29 8.16
CA GLU A 3 -39.75 -6.17 7.84
C GLU A 3 -38.34 -6.50 8.35
N PHE A 4 -37.36 -6.52 7.44
CA PHE A 4 -35.96 -6.51 7.79
C PHE A 4 -35.51 -5.05 7.96
N PRO A 5 -34.79 -4.68 9.03
CA PRO A 5 -34.26 -3.32 9.14
C PRO A 5 -33.17 -3.10 8.09
N GLU A 6 -33.36 -2.09 7.25
CA GLU A 6 -32.33 -1.56 6.36
C GLU A 6 -31.23 -0.92 7.21
N THR A 7 -30.23 -1.70 7.58
CA THR A 7 -28.97 -1.14 8.06
C THR A 7 -28.22 -0.60 6.85
N THR A 8 -28.54 0.63 6.45
CA THR A 8 -27.68 1.40 5.56
C THR A 8 -26.35 1.61 6.28
N VAL A 9 -25.37 0.76 5.99
CA VAL A 9 -23.97 1.06 6.24
C VAL A 9 -23.66 2.26 5.38
N THR A 10 -23.63 3.44 5.99
CA THR A 10 -23.06 4.63 5.37
C THR A 10 -21.57 4.36 5.18
N VAL A 11 -21.21 3.87 3.99
CA VAL A 11 -19.83 3.88 3.54
C VAL A 11 -19.48 5.36 3.37
N ASP A 12 -18.82 5.92 4.38
CA ASP A 12 -18.29 7.26 4.33
C ASP A 12 -17.27 7.36 3.19
N ASN A 13 -17.72 7.90 2.06
CA ASN A 13 -16.93 8.09 0.84
C ASN A 13 -15.95 9.29 0.95
N ARG A 14 -15.58 9.73 2.15
CA ARG A 14 -14.55 10.78 2.39
C ARG A 14 -13.12 10.23 2.45
N THR A 15 -12.82 9.15 1.73
CA THR A 15 -11.59 8.39 1.88
C THR A 15 -10.56 8.76 0.80
N GLY A 16 -9.41 9.28 1.24
CA GLY A 16 -8.23 9.63 0.43
C GLY A 16 -8.10 11.12 0.06
N ASN A 17 -9.10 11.71 -0.57
CA ASN A 17 -8.95 13.05 -1.15
C ASN A 17 -8.84 14.16 -0.09
N ASP A 18 -9.63 14.08 0.98
CA ASP A 18 -9.62 15.06 2.07
C ASP A 18 -8.36 14.96 2.94
N ALA A 19 -7.91 13.73 3.21
CA ALA A 19 -6.69 13.46 3.99
C ALA A 19 -5.43 14.01 3.30
N TRP A 20 -5.39 13.95 1.97
CA TRP A 20 -4.30 14.57 1.22
C TRP A 20 -4.40 16.09 1.16
N ALA A 21 -5.59 16.68 1.08
CA ALA A 21 -5.72 18.13 1.12
C ALA A 21 -5.12 18.71 2.42
N GLU A 22 -5.43 18.12 3.58
CA GLU A 22 -4.88 18.53 4.87
C GLU A 22 -3.37 18.25 4.97
N MET A 23 -2.94 17.06 4.55
CA MET A 23 -1.52 16.68 4.58
C MET A 23 -0.68 17.55 3.62
N ARG A 24 -1.22 17.93 2.46
CA ARG A 24 -0.49 18.69 1.44
C ARG A 24 -0.05 20.04 1.97
N GLU A 25 -0.92 20.79 2.64
CA GLU A 25 -0.56 22.06 3.27
C GLU A 25 0.56 21.87 4.29
N ARG A 26 0.44 20.83 5.11
CA ARG A 26 1.46 20.46 6.09
C ARG A 26 2.80 20.07 5.45
N LEU A 27 2.80 19.38 4.31
CA LEU A 27 4.02 19.00 3.60
C LEU A 27 4.81 20.20 3.05
N TYR A 28 4.13 21.31 2.74
CA TYR A 28 4.78 22.55 2.30
C TYR A 28 5.50 23.29 3.43
N SER A 29 5.06 23.13 4.68
CA SER A 29 5.67 23.80 5.83
C SER A 29 6.86 23.04 6.45
N ILE A 30 7.07 21.78 6.06
CA ILE A 30 8.14 20.95 6.63
C ILE A 30 9.50 21.38 6.06
N ASP A 31 10.44 21.64 6.97
CA ASP A 31 11.85 21.76 6.60
C ASP A 31 12.47 20.36 6.48
N TRP A 32 12.47 19.85 5.25
CA TRP A 32 12.99 18.53 4.90
C TRP A 32 14.51 18.38 5.05
N THR A 33 15.24 19.49 5.20
CA THR A 33 16.69 19.44 5.42
C THR A 33 17.06 18.99 6.83
N THR A 34 16.11 19.05 7.77
CA THR A 34 16.30 18.63 9.17
C THR A 34 16.21 17.13 9.39
N GLY A 35 15.92 16.35 8.34
CA GLY A 35 15.65 14.92 8.45
C GLY A 35 16.86 14.11 8.96
N ARG A 36 16.62 13.29 9.98
CA ARG A 36 17.62 12.43 10.63
C ARG A 36 17.45 10.99 10.14
N ARG A 37 18.35 10.56 9.25
CA ARG A 37 18.32 9.23 8.60
C ARG A 37 18.08 8.07 9.56
N ALA A 38 18.79 8.02 10.69
CA ALA A 38 18.67 6.91 11.64
C ALA A 38 17.25 6.78 12.23
N LEU A 39 16.62 7.90 12.57
CA LEU A 39 15.24 7.91 13.08
C LEU A 39 14.23 7.62 11.97
N GLY A 40 14.55 8.03 10.74
CA GLY A 40 13.80 7.64 9.55
C GLY A 40 13.78 6.14 9.31
N GLU A 41 14.92 5.48 9.50
CA GLU A 41 15.06 4.02 9.39
C GLU A 41 14.23 3.27 10.44
N GLU A 42 14.27 3.75 11.68
CA GLU A 42 13.43 3.24 12.77
C GLU A 42 11.95 3.41 12.43
N LEU A 43 11.54 4.59 11.96
CA LEU A 43 10.16 4.87 11.59
C LEU A 43 9.69 4.04 10.40
N TYR A 44 10.53 3.87 9.37
CA TYR A 44 10.27 3.02 8.21
C TYR A 44 9.98 1.57 8.62
N THR A 45 10.77 1.04 9.57
CA THR A 45 10.57 -0.30 10.12
C THR A 45 9.33 -0.35 11.01
N LYS A 46 9.12 0.65 11.87
CA LYS A 46 7.95 0.75 12.76
C LYS A 46 6.63 0.82 11.99
N LYS A 47 6.61 1.49 10.84
CA LYS A 47 5.48 1.57 9.91
C LYS A 47 5.42 0.39 8.94
N GLN A 48 6.29 -0.61 9.11
CA GLN A 48 6.33 -1.85 8.33
C GLN A 48 6.55 -1.66 6.83
N CYS A 49 7.12 -0.52 6.41
CA CYS A 49 7.42 -0.26 5.01
C CYS A 49 8.39 -1.31 4.44
N ASN A 50 9.32 -1.78 5.27
CA ASN A 50 10.28 -2.82 4.94
C ASN A 50 9.64 -4.17 4.59
N GLN A 51 8.47 -4.49 5.13
CA GLN A 51 7.76 -5.73 4.82
C GLN A 51 7.40 -5.76 3.33
N CYS A 52 6.80 -4.68 2.83
CA CYS A 52 6.32 -4.65 1.45
C CYS A 52 7.38 -4.25 0.43
N HIS A 53 8.38 -3.44 0.79
CA HIS A 53 9.28 -2.78 -0.17
C HIS A 53 10.72 -3.32 -0.19
N ASN A 54 11.06 -4.27 0.69
CA ASN A 54 12.40 -4.86 0.74
C ASN A 54 12.39 -6.34 0.34
N GLY A 55 13.45 -6.79 -0.34
CA GLY A 55 13.70 -8.20 -0.64
C GLY A 55 13.00 -8.76 -1.89
N ARG A 56 13.36 -9.98 -2.28
CA ARG A 56 12.86 -10.64 -3.50
C ARG A 56 11.35 -10.94 -3.47
N ASN A 57 10.77 -11.04 -2.27
CA ASN A 57 9.36 -11.38 -2.09
C ASN A 57 8.48 -10.18 -1.75
N ALA A 58 8.99 -8.97 -1.98
CA ALA A 58 8.26 -7.72 -1.86
C ALA A 58 6.96 -7.75 -2.69
N VAL A 59 5.87 -7.27 -2.08
CA VAL A 59 4.58 -7.02 -2.76
C VAL A 59 4.47 -5.56 -3.22
N GLY A 60 5.40 -4.70 -2.84
CA GLY A 60 5.55 -3.34 -3.35
C GLY A 60 6.80 -3.19 -4.24
N PRO A 61 6.93 -2.05 -4.92
CA PRO A 61 8.15 -1.72 -5.66
C PRO A 61 9.34 -1.54 -4.72
N ASN A 62 10.54 -1.88 -5.20
CA ASN A 62 11.76 -1.56 -4.48
C ASN A 62 11.92 -0.03 -4.41
N LEU A 63 12.16 0.50 -3.21
CA LEU A 63 12.33 1.93 -2.96
C LEU A 63 13.78 2.42 -3.10
N ALA A 64 14.75 1.52 -3.34
CA ALA A 64 16.12 1.91 -3.63
C ALA A 64 16.20 2.85 -4.86
N GLY A 65 16.73 4.05 -4.66
CA GLY A 65 16.85 5.09 -5.69
C GLY A 65 15.53 5.69 -6.15
N VAL A 66 14.44 5.52 -5.39
CA VAL A 66 13.10 5.99 -5.77
C VAL A 66 13.04 7.52 -5.99
N THR A 67 13.84 8.28 -5.25
CA THR A 67 13.96 9.74 -5.36
C THR A 67 14.61 10.23 -6.65
N ASN A 68 15.18 9.34 -7.47
CA ASN A 68 15.65 9.68 -8.82
C ASN A 68 14.49 9.74 -9.83
N ARG A 69 13.32 9.18 -9.50
CA ARG A 69 12.17 9.05 -10.40
C ARG A 69 10.96 9.85 -9.94
N PHE A 70 10.83 10.05 -8.63
CA PHE A 70 9.70 10.75 -8.03
C PHE A 70 10.20 11.97 -7.26
N SER A 71 9.45 13.07 -7.37
CA SER A 71 9.70 14.21 -6.51
C SER A 71 9.34 13.85 -5.07
N GLN A 72 9.82 14.68 -4.14
CA GLN A 72 9.46 14.55 -2.74
C GLN A 72 7.94 14.58 -2.51
N GLN A 73 7.24 15.47 -3.22
CA GLN A 73 5.79 15.61 -3.09
C GLN A 73 5.07 14.39 -3.63
N ASP A 74 5.48 13.87 -4.79
CA ASP A 74 4.87 12.68 -5.39
C ASP A 74 5.04 11.45 -4.49
N LEU A 75 6.21 11.31 -3.85
CA LEU A 75 6.46 10.22 -2.90
C LEU A 75 5.55 10.30 -1.69
N MET A 76 5.43 11.48 -1.09
CA MET A 76 4.55 11.68 0.06
C MET A 76 3.08 11.48 -0.32
N GLU A 77 2.68 11.93 -1.52
CA GLU A 77 1.34 11.70 -2.03
C GLU A 77 1.04 10.21 -2.20
N ALA A 78 1.95 9.45 -2.79
CA ALA A 78 1.78 8.02 -2.97
C ALA A 78 1.67 7.27 -1.63
N ILE A 79 2.37 7.74 -0.58
CA ILE A 79 2.29 7.12 0.76
C ILE A 79 0.97 7.48 1.45
N VAL A 80 0.51 8.71 1.33
CA VAL A 80 -0.75 9.19 1.96
C VAL A 80 -1.96 8.60 1.25
N ASN A 81 -1.91 8.54 -0.09
CA ASN A 81 -2.96 8.05 -0.97
C ASN A 81 -2.46 6.84 -1.79
N PRO A 82 -2.26 5.67 -1.14
CA PRO A 82 -1.71 4.49 -1.80
C PRO A 82 -2.61 3.90 -2.89
N HIS A 83 -3.84 4.40 -3.04
CA HIS A 83 -4.81 3.95 -4.03
C HIS A 83 -5.00 4.92 -5.21
N LYS A 84 -4.42 6.14 -5.14
CA LYS A 84 -4.66 7.19 -6.14
C LYS A 84 -4.14 6.81 -7.52
N ASP A 85 -2.92 6.29 -7.59
CA ASP A 85 -2.29 5.87 -8.84
C ASP A 85 -1.53 4.55 -8.62
N VAL A 86 -2.26 3.44 -8.81
CA VAL A 86 -1.73 2.09 -8.64
C VAL A 86 -1.41 1.49 -10.01
N SER A 87 -0.12 1.34 -10.28
CA SER A 87 0.37 0.58 -11.44
C SER A 87 -0.29 -0.79 -11.47
N SER A 88 -0.70 -1.25 -12.65
CA SER A 88 -1.35 -2.56 -12.86
C SER A 88 -0.57 -3.73 -12.25
N ARG A 89 0.77 -3.62 -12.16
CA ARG A 89 1.64 -4.61 -11.51
C ARG A 89 1.40 -4.76 -10.00
N TYR A 90 0.95 -3.71 -9.33
CA TYR A 90 0.78 -3.65 -7.88
C TYR A 90 -0.69 -3.57 -7.45
N ARG A 91 -1.62 -3.67 -8.40
CA ARG A 91 -3.05 -3.80 -8.11
C ARG A 91 -3.32 -5.13 -7.44
N SER A 92 -4.07 -5.10 -6.34
CA SER A 92 -4.47 -6.31 -5.66
C SER A 92 -5.55 -7.06 -6.45
N THR A 93 -5.61 -8.37 -6.26
CA THR A 93 -6.62 -9.26 -6.82
C THR A 93 -7.33 -9.96 -5.69
N LEU A 94 -8.66 -9.85 -5.69
CA LEU A 94 -9.56 -10.62 -4.85
C LEU A 94 -9.91 -11.92 -5.57
N ILE A 95 -9.71 -13.05 -4.90
CA ILE A 95 -10.04 -14.38 -5.40
C ILE A 95 -10.92 -15.07 -4.37
N THR A 96 -12.07 -15.57 -4.79
CA THR A 96 -12.92 -16.44 -3.99
C THR A 96 -12.89 -17.83 -4.60
N THR A 97 -12.63 -18.85 -3.79
CA THR A 97 -12.61 -20.23 -4.22
C THR A 97 -13.98 -20.87 -4.11
N VAL A 98 -14.18 -21.98 -4.82
CA VAL A 98 -15.40 -22.80 -4.77
C VAL A 98 -15.75 -23.31 -3.36
N GLU A 99 -14.76 -23.37 -2.45
CA GLU A 99 -14.94 -23.69 -1.04
C GLU A 99 -15.36 -22.47 -0.18
N GLY A 100 -15.58 -21.31 -0.81
CA GLY A 100 -15.93 -20.04 -0.15
C GLY A 100 -14.76 -19.31 0.51
N LYS A 101 -13.50 -19.75 0.31
CA LYS A 101 -12.33 -19.05 0.86
C LYS A 101 -12.02 -17.82 0.01
N THR A 102 -11.77 -16.69 0.67
CA THR A 102 -11.41 -15.45 -0.02
C THR A 102 -9.96 -15.07 0.27
N TYR A 103 -9.23 -14.76 -0.80
CA TYR A 103 -7.83 -14.34 -0.78
C TYR A 103 -7.70 -12.97 -1.43
N ASN A 104 -6.80 -12.14 -0.89
CA ASN A 104 -6.45 -10.84 -1.44
C ASN A 104 -4.94 -10.71 -1.52
N GLY A 105 -4.41 -10.42 -2.70
CA GLY A 105 -2.97 -10.37 -2.91
C GLY A 105 -2.56 -9.91 -4.31
N ILE A 106 -1.27 -10.03 -4.63
CA ILE A 106 -0.75 -9.79 -5.98
C ILE A 106 -0.46 -11.14 -6.64
N ILE A 107 -0.88 -11.28 -7.89
CA ILE A 107 -0.54 -12.45 -8.70
C ILE A 107 0.92 -12.33 -9.12
N ILE A 108 1.77 -13.25 -8.65
CA ILE A 108 3.21 -13.28 -8.96
C ILE A 108 3.55 -14.27 -10.07
N TYR A 109 2.64 -15.18 -10.38
CA TYR A 109 2.73 -16.14 -11.47
C TYR A 109 1.33 -16.62 -11.85
N GLU A 110 1.10 -16.84 -13.15
CA GLU A 110 -0.16 -17.35 -13.69
C GLU A 110 0.13 -18.27 -14.87
N SER A 111 -0.53 -19.43 -14.90
CA SER A 111 -0.52 -20.38 -16.01
C SER A 111 -1.94 -20.93 -16.24
N ILE A 112 -2.07 -21.85 -17.20
CA ILE A 112 -3.34 -22.52 -17.49
C ILE A 112 -3.86 -23.36 -16.30
N ASP A 113 -2.95 -23.90 -15.48
CA ASP A 113 -3.31 -24.77 -14.37
C ASP A 113 -3.71 -23.99 -13.10
N GLY A 114 -3.39 -22.70 -13.03
CA GLY A 114 -3.69 -21.87 -11.87
C GLY A 114 -2.73 -20.71 -11.68
N LEU A 115 -2.69 -20.17 -10.47
CA LEU A 115 -1.90 -18.99 -10.14
C LEU A 115 -1.22 -19.09 -8.77
N LEU A 116 -0.19 -18.26 -8.61
CA LEU A 116 0.44 -17.99 -7.33
C LEU A 116 0.07 -16.57 -6.89
N LEU A 117 -0.66 -16.48 -5.79
CA LEU A 117 -1.04 -15.22 -5.16
C LEU A 117 -0.14 -14.95 -3.96
N ARG A 118 0.37 -13.72 -3.83
CA ARG A 118 1.12 -13.29 -2.66
C ARG A 118 0.34 -12.26 -1.85
N ASP A 119 0.13 -12.55 -0.57
CA ASP A 119 -0.57 -11.65 0.36
C ASP A 119 0.38 -10.69 1.11
N THR A 120 -0.20 -9.78 1.90
CA THR A 120 0.54 -8.83 2.74
C THR A 120 1.29 -9.49 3.90
N SER A 121 1.05 -10.77 4.18
CA SER A 121 1.79 -11.58 5.15
C SER A 121 2.95 -12.34 4.52
N HIS A 122 3.31 -12.02 3.27
CA HIS A 122 4.36 -12.66 2.47
C HIS A 122 4.11 -14.15 2.17
N ARG A 123 2.89 -14.64 2.39
CA ARG A 123 2.53 -16.00 2.05
C ARG A 123 2.30 -16.09 0.56
N THR A 124 2.87 -17.13 -0.06
CA THR A 124 2.58 -17.47 -1.44
C THR A 124 1.57 -18.60 -1.43
N ILE A 125 0.41 -18.35 -2.01
CA ILE A 125 -0.74 -19.23 -2.03
C ILE A 125 -0.91 -19.71 -3.47
N ARG A 126 -0.84 -21.02 -3.67
CA ARG A 126 -1.19 -21.64 -4.95
C ARG A 126 -2.70 -21.86 -4.98
N ILE A 127 -3.34 -21.42 -6.05
CA ILE A 127 -4.77 -21.62 -6.30
C ILE A 127 -4.88 -22.26 -7.67
N GLU A 128 -5.40 -23.48 -7.74
CA GLU A 128 -5.62 -24.17 -9.01
C GLU A 128 -6.75 -23.47 -9.78
N ALA A 129 -6.73 -23.54 -11.11
CA ALA A 129 -7.71 -22.86 -11.96
C ALA A 129 -9.14 -23.35 -11.65
N ASP A 130 -9.31 -24.65 -11.40
CA ASP A 130 -10.59 -25.29 -11.10
C ASP A 130 -11.14 -24.89 -9.72
N ASP A 131 -10.30 -24.39 -8.81
CA ASP A 131 -10.71 -23.93 -7.49
C ASP A 131 -11.24 -22.48 -7.51
N ILE A 132 -11.04 -21.72 -8.60
CA ILE A 132 -11.41 -20.31 -8.68
C ILE A 132 -12.88 -20.18 -9.08
N GLU A 133 -13.72 -19.74 -8.13
CA GLU A 133 -15.12 -19.40 -8.40
C GLU A 133 -15.24 -17.96 -8.91
N PHE A 134 -14.52 -17.04 -8.29
CA PHE A 134 -14.57 -15.62 -8.62
C PHE A 134 -13.18 -14.98 -8.54
N ARG A 135 -12.88 -14.12 -9.51
CA ARG A 135 -11.66 -13.32 -9.56
C ARG A 135 -12.01 -11.88 -9.93
N LYS A 136 -11.45 -10.92 -9.19
CA LYS A 136 -11.54 -9.50 -9.53
C LYS A 136 -10.23 -8.79 -9.21
N GLN A 137 -9.63 -8.18 -10.23
CA GLN A 137 -8.56 -7.20 -9.99
C GLN A 137 -9.20 -5.91 -9.46
N LEU A 138 -8.63 -5.37 -8.39
CA LEU A 138 -9.07 -4.15 -7.75
C LEU A 138 -8.20 -2.98 -8.22
N ASP A 139 -8.76 -1.77 -8.28
CA ASP A 139 -7.98 -0.54 -8.48
C ASP A 139 -7.32 -0.05 -7.17
N LYS A 140 -7.08 -0.98 -6.23
CA LYS A 140 -6.50 -0.71 -4.92
C LYS A 140 -5.12 -1.35 -4.80
N SER A 141 -4.27 -0.71 -4.01
CA SER A 141 -2.97 -1.23 -3.61
C SER A 141 -3.11 -2.11 -2.37
N LEU A 142 -2.13 -2.98 -2.14
CA LEU A 142 -1.96 -3.66 -0.86
C LEU A 142 -1.32 -2.77 0.22
N MET A 143 -0.80 -1.60 -0.15
CA MET A 143 -0.25 -0.63 0.80
C MET A 143 -1.38 -0.06 1.67
N PRO A 144 -1.25 -0.11 3.01
CA PRO A 144 -2.27 0.42 3.91
C PRO A 144 -2.43 1.94 3.80
N GLU A 145 -3.65 2.43 3.97
CA GLU A 145 -3.93 3.87 4.12
C GLU A 145 -3.54 4.38 5.51
N ASN A 146 -3.45 5.71 5.66
CA ASN A 146 -3.23 6.38 6.95
C ASN A 146 -1.92 6.04 7.68
N LEU A 147 -0.93 5.45 7.00
CA LEU A 147 0.37 5.10 7.59
C LEU A 147 1.05 6.30 8.28
N LEU A 148 0.88 7.50 7.71
CA LEU A 148 1.53 8.73 8.18
C LEU A 148 0.64 9.62 9.06
N LYS A 149 -0.60 9.21 9.35
CA LYS A 149 -1.60 10.05 10.05
C LYS A 149 -1.09 10.57 11.39
N ASP A 150 -0.43 9.73 12.17
CA ASP A 150 0.07 10.07 13.51
C ASP A 150 1.54 10.53 13.54
N CYS A 151 2.16 10.73 12.38
CA CYS A 151 3.56 11.18 12.31
C CYS A 151 3.62 12.69 12.53
N THR A 152 4.61 13.18 13.28
CA THR A 152 4.96 14.60 13.40
C THR A 152 5.74 15.10 12.18
N ASP A 153 5.85 16.43 12.02
CA ASP A 153 6.55 17.05 10.88
C ASP A 153 8.01 16.58 10.80
N GLN A 154 8.66 16.54 11.97
CA GLN A 154 10.02 16.02 12.09
C GLN A 154 10.10 14.54 11.70
N GLN A 155 9.11 13.73 12.08
CA GLN A 155 9.08 12.31 11.71
C GLN A 155 8.91 12.10 10.21
N LEU A 156 8.14 12.96 9.53
CA LEU A 156 8.03 12.95 8.07
C LEU A 156 9.36 13.31 7.42
N ALA A 157 10.03 14.37 7.91
CA ALA A 157 11.37 14.75 7.44
C ALA A 157 12.40 13.62 7.65
N ASP A 158 12.39 13.00 8.83
CA ASP A 158 13.24 11.86 9.18
C ASP A 158 12.98 10.68 8.22
N LEU A 159 11.72 10.31 7.99
CA LEU A 159 11.33 9.22 7.06
C LEU A 159 11.80 9.50 5.64
N TYR A 160 11.58 10.71 5.13
CA TYR A 160 12.02 11.08 3.79
C TYR A 160 13.55 11.04 3.66
N ALA A 161 14.29 11.53 4.66
CA ALA A 161 15.75 11.47 4.65
C ALA A 161 16.26 10.04 4.54
N TYR A 162 15.62 9.08 5.21
CA TYR A 162 15.95 7.66 5.06
C TYR A 162 15.62 7.13 3.65
N ILE A 163 14.40 7.36 3.14
CA ILE A 163 13.98 6.91 1.81
C ILE A 163 14.90 7.48 0.71
N LYS A 164 15.30 8.74 0.85
CA LYS A 164 16.17 9.45 -0.09
C LYS A 164 17.56 8.81 -0.24
N ASP A 165 18.03 8.13 0.80
CA ASP A 165 19.34 7.47 0.83
C ASP A 165 19.25 5.97 0.60
N LEU A 166 18.06 5.40 0.41
CA LEU A 166 17.91 4.00 0.02
C LEU A 166 18.60 3.75 -1.32
N GLY A 167 19.56 2.83 -1.34
CA GLY A 167 20.31 2.45 -2.55
C GLY A 167 21.45 3.38 -2.93
N LYS A 168 21.83 4.32 -2.05
CA LYS A 168 23.13 4.99 -2.11
C LYS A 168 24.19 4.22 -1.34
#